data_AF-A0A3B8XRJ1-F1
#
_entry.id   AF-A0A3B8XRJ1-F1
#
_cell.length_a   1.000
_cell.length_b   1.000
_cell.length_c   1.000
_cell.angle_alpha   90.00
_cell.angle_beta   90.00
_cell.angle_gamma   90.00
#
_symmetry.space_group_name_H-M   'P 1'
#
loop_
_entity.id
_entity.type
_entity.pdbx_description
1 polymer ?
#
loop_
_entity_poly.entity_id
_entity_poly.type
_entity_poly.pdbx_seq_one_letter_code
_entity_poly.pdbx_strand_id
1 'polypeptide(L)'
;DRARRPSRASEHASLLTRLYLFLMDRSGNAPGRIPDDWLDRQIAKLDRSDGDIDVLAARLAHMRTWSYVANRADWLHNPAHWQERARKIEDNLSDALHERLTQRFVDRRTSVLMKRLRQNEDLMAAVNGDGEVLVEGEYAGHLEGFVFVPDPRADGEQARVLRAAAEQALVSEIAARAQRLVTAADADISLSEHGRIVWSGHPVAELRGSDNILLPRVELITGEQLHGPAKEAVQARLDAWLKMHVTQVLAPLAALRDADDIEGLARGIAFQLVENLGALDREQVVEEVRSLDQAARGQLRKHGIRFGAYSIFAPVLLKPAPARLKLILWALSRKEVEDPFANLPAVPAPGLTSVPADLNAPAGFYSALGFRVCGTRAVRLDMLERVADLIRPVIASRAFNGGFVVTPDMMSLVGCSGEEFSGLLRGLGYRSQIEKLVPPKPAAEVPAVPAVRAEGEVPAEENATETVSEPVAGRAPAEEAPETSSDPAPAESADAAPAEPVETEIWRPSRRRHGGDTKRKPRRDRNRTEAQPQNQQDEGRDREPRKEGSKPEGKHRHGGKPHRRDARRDKPREHVSGKPKPRDREPDPDSPFAALAVLKERNRTS
;
A
#
# COMPACT_ATOMS: atom_id res chain seq x y z
N ASP A 1 -44.57 -12.61 -72.77
CA ASP A 1 -43.81 -13.86 -72.56
C ASP A 1 -43.68 -14.20 -71.08
N ARG A 2 -43.68 -15.50 -70.74
CA ARG A 2 -43.15 -16.03 -69.48
C ARG A 2 -42.24 -17.21 -69.81
N ALA A 3 -40.96 -16.93 -70.05
CA ALA A 3 -39.97 -17.98 -70.20
C ALA A 3 -39.94 -18.83 -68.92
N ARG A 4 -40.22 -20.13 -69.03
CA ARG A 4 -40.00 -21.06 -67.92
C ARG A 4 -38.52 -21.04 -67.58
N ARG A 5 -38.15 -20.58 -66.38
CA ARG A 5 -36.82 -20.91 -65.83
C ARG A 5 -36.68 -22.43 -65.81
N PRO A 6 -35.56 -23.01 -66.26
CA PRO A 6 -35.35 -24.44 -66.16
C PRO A 6 -35.39 -24.88 -64.69
N SER A 7 -35.80 -26.11 -64.42
CA SER A 7 -35.70 -26.68 -63.08
C SER A 7 -34.24 -27.03 -62.77
N ARG A 8 -33.85 -27.06 -61.49
CA ARG A 8 -32.49 -27.50 -61.07
C ARG A 8 -32.09 -28.85 -61.68
N ALA A 9 -33.06 -29.77 -61.85
CA ALA A 9 -32.83 -31.05 -62.53
C ALA A 9 -32.52 -30.88 -64.03
N SER A 10 -33.20 -29.97 -64.73
CA SER A 10 -32.92 -29.64 -66.14
C SER A 10 -31.58 -28.92 -66.32
N GLU A 11 -31.19 -28.06 -65.38
CA GLU A 11 -29.88 -27.39 -65.37
C GLU A 11 -28.78 -28.43 -65.14
N HIS A 12 -28.95 -29.32 -64.16
CA HIS A 12 -27.99 -30.39 -63.84
C HIS A 12 -27.85 -31.40 -64.99
N ALA A 13 -28.96 -31.82 -65.62
CA ALA A 13 -28.92 -32.68 -66.81
C ALA A 13 -28.20 -32.01 -67.99
N SER A 14 -28.38 -30.70 -68.18
CA SER A 14 -27.68 -29.93 -69.22
C SER A 14 -26.18 -29.82 -68.92
N LEU A 15 -25.80 -29.64 -67.65
CA LEU A 15 -24.41 -29.65 -67.19
C LEU A 15 -23.75 -31.01 -67.45
N LEU A 16 -24.36 -32.11 -67.00
CA LEU A 16 -23.85 -33.47 -67.21
C LEU A 16 -23.70 -33.79 -68.70
N THR A 17 -24.70 -33.44 -69.53
CA THR A 17 -24.64 -33.59 -70.99
C THR A 17 -23.46 -32.82 -71.58
N ARG A 18 -23.20 -31.60 -71.10
CA ARG A 18 -22.09 -30.78 -71.61
C ARG A 18 -20.72 -31.32 -71.19
N LEU A 19 -20.58 -31.80 -69.95
CA LEU A 19 -19.37 -32.46 -69.46
C LEU A 19 -19.07 -33.74 -70.26
N TYR A 20 -20.08 -34.60 -70.47
CA TYR A 20 -19.98 -35.80 -71.31
C TYR A 20 -19.49 -35.48 -72.72
N LEU A 21 -20.06 -34.46 -73.37
CA LEU A 21 -19.65 -34.05 -74.72
C LEU A 21 -18.20 -33.53 -74.80
N PHE A 22 -17.67 -32.89 -73.76
CA PHE A 22 -16.25 -32.49 -73.73
C PHE A 22 -15.30 -33.68 -73.52
N LEU A 23 -15.69 -34.66 -72.70
CA LEU A 23 -14.86 -35.84 -72.41
C LEU A 23 -14.87 -36.88 -73.55
N MET A 24 -15.96 -36.93 -74.32
CA MET A 24 -16.13 -37.86 -75.44
C MET A 24 -15.75 -37.28 -76.81
N ASP A 25 -15.27 -36.04 -76.87
CA ASP A 25 -14.76 -35.46 -78.12
C ASP A 25 -13.53 -36.24 -78.62
N ARG A 26 -13.48 -36.47 -79.93
CA ARG A 26 -12.40 -37.16 -80.66
C ARG A 26 -11.90 -36.36 -81.86
N SER A 27 -12.17 -35.04 -81.88
CA SER A 27 -11.75 -34.12 -82.95
C SER A 27 -10.22 -33.92 -83.05
N GLY A 28 -9.44 -34.41 -82.08
CA GLY A 28 -7.98 -34.34 -82.10
C GLY A 28 -7.29 -35.63 -81.61
N ASN A 29 -5.97 -35.70 -81.76
CA ASN A 29 -5.12 -36.86 -81.41
C ASN A 29 -4.93 -37.08 -79.89
N ALA A 30 -5.83 -36.58 -79.05
CA ALA A 30 -5.75 -36.63 -77.59
C ALA A 30 -7.13 -36.93 -76.98
N PRO A 31 -7.22 -37.53 -75.78
CA PRO A 31 -8.50 -37.74 -75.11
C PRO A 31 -9.18 -36.40 -74.78
N GLY A 32 -10.50 -36.35 -74.93
CA GLY A 32 -11.30 -35.15 -74.66
C GLY A 32 -11.16 -34.66 -73.22
N ARG A 33 -10.98 -33.35 -73.06
CA ARG A 33 -10.85 -32.65 -71.76
C ARG A 33 -11.74 -31.42 -71.74
N ILE A 34 -12.17 -31.02 -70.56
CA ILE A 34 -12.99 -29.83 -70.35
C ILE A 34 -12.12 -28.59 -70.64
N PRO A 35 -12.58 -27.64 -71.48
CA PRO A 35 -11.83 -26.40 -71.73
C PRO A 35 -11.74 -25.53 -70.47
N ASP A 36 -10.52 -25.12 -70.12
CA ASP A 36 -10.22 -24.33 -68.94
C ASP A 36 -11.00 -22.99 -68.92
N ASP A 37 -11.08 -22.30 -70.07
CA ASP A 37 -11.91 -21.08 -70.25
C ASP A 37 -13.41 -21.30 -69.97
N TRP A 38 -13.93 -22.52 -70.15
CA TRP A 38 -15.31 -22.83 -69.85
C TRP A 38 -15.49 -23.14 -68.36
N LEU A 39 -14.55 -23.86 -67.75
CA LEU A 39 -14.55 -24.18 -66.33
C LEU A 39 -14.45 -22.90 -65.47
N ASP A 40 -13.56 -21.97 -65.83
CA ASP A 40 -13.43 -20.70 -65.13
C ASP A 40 -14.74 -19.91 -65.10
N ARG A 41 -15.41 -19.82 -66.25
CA ARG A 41 -16.72 -19.15 -66.39
C ARG A 41 -17.88 -19.84 -65.67
N GLN A 42 -17.69 -21.02 -65.06
CA GLN A 42 -18.66 -21.58 -64.13
C GLN A 42 -18.25 -21.33 -62.67
N ILE A 43 -16.97 -21.54 -62.34
CA ILE A 43 -16.42 -21.34 -60.99
C ILE A 43 -16.50 -19.86 -60.56
N ALA A 44 -16.12 -18.92 -61.44
CA ALA A 44 -16.14 -17.48 -61.16
C ALA A 44 -17.55 -16.89 -60.93
N LYS A 45 -18.63 -17.64 -61.20
CA LYS A 45 -20.01 -17.25 -60.83
C LYS A 45 -20.35 -17.55 -59.37
N LEU A 46 -19.58 -18.43 -58.74
CA LEU A 46 -19.78 -18.90 -57.37
C LEU A 46 -18.83 -18.18 -56.39
N ASP A 47 -17.73 -17.60 -56.89
CA ASP A 47 -16.73 -16.80 -56.16
C ASP A 47 -17.31 -15.44 -55.68
N ARG A 48 -18.29 -15.52 -54.78
CA ARG A 48 -19.08 -14.40 -54.24
C ARG A 48 -19.56 -14.72 -52.84
N SER A 49 -19.18 -13.91 -51.85
CA SER A 49 -19.59 -14.01 -50.44
C SER A 49 -20.87 -13.23 -50.09
N ASP A 50 -21.50 -12.53 -51.04
CA ASP A 50 -22.71 -11.74 -50.79
C ASP A 50 -23.99 -12.59 -50.84
N GLY A 51 -24.74 -12.66 -49.75
CA GLY A 51 -26.03 -13.36 -49.72
C GLY A 51 -26.63 -13.48 -48.33
N ASP A 52 -27.77 -14.17 -48.26
CA ASP A 52 -28.26 -14.81 -47.05
C ASP A 52 -27.72 -16.25 -46.94
N ILE A 53 -28.08 -16.93 -45.85
CA ILE A 53 -27.67 -18.32 -45.57
C ILE A 53 -28.09 -19.29 -46.68
N ASP A 54 -29.27 -19.10 -47.28
CA ASP A 54 -29.81 -20.01 -48.29
C ASP A 54 -29.11 -19.82 -49.65
N VAL A 55 -28.77 -18.57 -50.00
CA VAL A 55 -27.95 -18.23 -51.17
C VAL A 55 -26.52 -18.77 -51.02
N LEU A 56 -25.89 -18.58 -49.86
CA LEU A 56 -24.52 -19.05 -49.60
C LEU A 56 -24.45 -20.58 -49.56
N ALA A 57 -25.39 -21.26 -48.87
CA ALA A 57 -25.47 -22.71 -48.87
C ALA A 57 -25.72 -23.29 -50.27
N ALA A 58 -26.54 -22.63 -51.10
CA ALA A 58 -26.73 -23.03 -52.49
C ALA A 58 -25.48 -22.85 -53.36
N ARG A 59 -24.71 -21.76 -53.18
CA ARG A 59 -23.41 -21.57 -53.86
C ARG A 59 -22.40 -22.62 -53.43
N LEU A 60 -22.29 -22.91 -52.14
CA LEU A 60 -21.39 -23.92 -51.58
C LEU A 60 -21.72 -25.34 -52.12
N ALA A 61 -23.01 -25.69 -52.19
CA ALA A 61 -23.46 -26.95 -52.77
C ALA A 61 -23.15 -27.06 -54.29
N HIS A 62 -23.25 -25.96 -55.04
CA HIS A 62 -22.82 -25.92 -56.44
C HIS A 62 -21.28 -25.97 -56.56
N MET A 63 -20.55 -25.33 -55.66
CA MET A 63 -19.09 -25.28 -55.66
C MET A 63 -18.49 -26.68 -55.49
N ARG A 64 -19.05 -27.50 -54.59
CA ARG A 64 -18.68 -28.92 -54.43
C ARG A 64 -18.77 -29.76 -55.70
N THR A 65 -19.66 -29.42 -56.63
CA THR A 65 -19.74 -30.09 -57.95
C THR A 65 -18.49 -29.79 -58.78
N TRP A 66 -17.95 -28.58 -58.68
CA TRP A 66 -16.70 -28.18 -59.33
C TRP A 66 -15.46 -28.67 -58.58
N SER A 67 -15.48 -28.71 -57.24
CA SER A 67 -14.45 -29.37 -56.43
C SER A 67 -14.32 -30.86 -56.80
N TYR A 68 -15.43 -31.56 -57.09
CA TYR A 68 -15.40 -32.93 -57.62
C TYR A 68 -14.79 -33.02 -59.03
N VAL A 69 -15.16 -32.12 -59.94
CA VAL A 69 -14.60 -32.06 -61.32
C VAL A 69 -13.09 -31.76 -61.29
N ALA A 70 -12.64 -30.85 -60.41
CA ALA A 70 -11.23 -30.52 -60.22
C ALA A 70 -10.37 -31.71 -59.79
N ASN A 71 -10.95 -32.63 -59.01
CA ASN A 71 -10.28 -33.86 -58.56
C ASN A 71 -10.23 -34.98 -59.62
N ARG A 72 -10.68 -34.75 -60.86
CA ARG A 72 -10.54 -35.70 -61.98
C ARG A 72 -9.35 -35.33 -62.88
N ALA A 73 -8.19 -35.91 -62.58
CA ALA A 73 -6.92 -35.62 -63.25
C ALA A 73 -6.90 -35.93 -64.76
N ASP A 74 -7.78 -36.83 -65.20
CA ASP A 74 -8.01 -37.20 -66.60
C ASP A 74 -8.90 -36.20 -67.35
N TRP A 75 -9.71 -35.38 -66.65
CA TRP A 75 -10.73 -34.52 -67.27
C TRP A 75 -10.27 -33.09 -67.61
N LEU A 76 -9.20 -32.60 -66.97
CA LEU A 76 -8.77 -31.18 -67.03
C LEU A 76 -7.35 -31.02 -67.57
N HIS A 77 -7.01 -29.87 -68.15
CA HIS A 77 -5.64 -29.62 -68.66
C HIS A 77 -4.64 -29.38 -67.53
N ASN A 78 -5.04 -28.63 -66.49
CA ASN A 78 -4.23 -28.39 -65.29
C ASN A 78 -5.00 -28.72 -64.00
N PRO A 79 -5.10 -30.00 -63.58
CA PRO A 79 -5.89 -30.40 -62.41
C PRO A 79 -5.45 -29.71 -61.11
N ALA A 80 -4.16 -29.52 -60.89
CA ALA A 80 -3.63 -28.92 -59.66
C ALA A 80 -4.06 -27.46 -59.48
N HIS A 81 -3.99 -26.65 -60.56
CA HIS A 81 -4.51 -25.29 -60.56
C HIS A 81 -6.01 -25.25 -60.23
N TRP A 82 -6.80 -26.14 -60.85
CA TRP A 82 -8.24 -26.18 -60.64
C TRP A 82 -8.64 -26.67 -59.25
N GLN A 83 -7.87 -27.57 -58.63
CA GLN A 83 -8.09 -28.02 -57.25
C GLN A 83 -7.86 -26.89 -56.25
N GLU A 84 -6.77 -26.14 -56.40
CA GLU A 84 -6.45 -25.03 -55.50
C GLU A 84 -7.41 -23.84 -55.69
N ARG A 85 -7.76 -23.51 -56.94
CA ARG A 85 -8.79 -22.50 -57.25
C ARG A 85 -10.16 -22.90 -56.74
N ALA A 86 -10.50 -24.19 -56.75
CA ALA A 86 -11.76 -24.68 -56.17
C ALA A 86 -11.76 -24.62 -54.64
N ARG A 87 -10.70 -25.11 -53.98
CA ARG A 87 -10.52 -25.04 -52.52
C ARG A 87 -10.72 -23.63 -51.99
N LYS A 88 -9.97 -22.66 -52.52
CA LYS A 88 -10.02 -21.26 -52.07
C LYS A 88 -11.42 -20.64 -52.13
N ILE A 89 -12.24 -21.05 -53.10
CA ILE A 89 -13.62 -20.55 -53.26
C ILE A 89 -14.58 -21.30 -52.33
N GLU A 90 -14.37 -22.60 -52.11
CA GLU A 90 -15.13 -23.38 -51.13
C GLU A 90 -14.88 -22.89 -49.68
N ASP A 91 -13.63 -22.55 -49.35
CA ASP A 91 -13.24 -21.96 -48.06
C ASP A 91 -13.88 -20.56 -47.87
N ASN A 92 -13.70 -19.64 -48.83
CA ASN A 92 -14.32 -18.31 -48.82
C ASN A 92 -15.86 -18.35 -48.62
N LEU A 93 -16.54 -19.32 -49.24
CA LEU A 93 -17.99 -19.52 -49.11
C LEU A 93 -18.38 -20.15 -47.76
N SER A 94 -17.53 -21.00 -47.20
CA SER A 94 -17.73 -21.62 -45.89
C SER A 94 -17.63 -20.59 -44.76
N ASP A 95 -16.62 -19.73 -44.80
CA ASP A 95 -16.41 -18.69 -43.78
C ASP A 95 -17.54 -17.66 -43.78
N ALA A 96 -17.93 -17.16 -44.97
CA ALA A 96 -19.06 -16.25 -45.12
C ALA A 96 -20.39 -16.86 -44.65
N LEU A 97 -20.58 -18.18 -44.84
CA LEU A 97 -21.76 -18.89 -44.33
C LEU A 97 -21.72 -19.02 -42.80
N HIS A 98 -20.55 -19.26 -42.21
CA HIS A 98 -20.36 -19.37 -40.76
C HIS A 98 -20.59 -18.04 -40.03
N GLU A 99 -20.08 -16.93 -40.58
CA GLU A 99 -20.33 -15.57 -40.10
C GLU A 99 -21.84 -15.26 -40.05
N ARG A 100 -22.56 -15.50 -41.17
CA ARG A 100 -24.01 -15.26 -41.27
C ARG A 100 -24.85 -16.17 -40.38
N LEU A 101 -24.43 -17.41 -40.14
CA LEU A 101 -25.07 -18.30 -39.18
C LEU A 101 -24.92 -17.75 -37.75
N THR A 102 -23.71 -17.32 -37.38
CA THR A 102 -23.39 -16.78 -36.05
C THR A 102 -24.20 -15.50 -35.75
N GLN A 103 -24.20 -14.54 -36.68
CA GLN A 103 -24.95 -13.29 -36.56
C GLN A 103 -26.45 -13.54 -36.31
N ARG A 104 -27.08 -14.45 -37.07
CA ARG A 104 -28.51 -14.77 -36.95
C ARG A 104 -28.91 -15.37 -35.61
N PHE A 105 -27.99 -16.03 -34.89
CA PHE A 105 -28.26 -16.52 -33.53
C PHE A 105 -28.23 -15.41 -32.47
N VAL A 106 -27.40 -14.38 -32.66
CA VAL A 106 -27.36 -13.18 -31.81
C VAL A 106 -28.64 -12.36 -32.04
N ASP A 107 -28.91 -11.95 -33.28
CA ASP A 107 -30.07 -11.13 -33.65
C ASP A 107 -31.40 -11.70 -33.13
N ARG A 108 -31.55 -13.03 -33.17
CA ARG A 108 -32.75 -13.72 -32.70
C ARG A 108 -32.90 -13.72 -31.17
N ARG A 109 -31.82 -13.68 -30.40
CA ARG A 109 -31.86 -13.54 -28.93
C ARG A 109 -32.19 -12.09 -28.56
N THR A 110 -31.44 -11.13 -29.11
CA THR A 110 -31.67 -9.69 -28.91
C THR A 110 -33.12 -9.30 -29.22
N SER A 111 -33.68 -9.74 -30.34
CA SER A 111 -35.06 -9.39 -30.74
C SER A 111 -36.15 -10.01 -29.86
N VAL A 112 -35.87 -11.11 -29.13
CA VAL A 112 -36.80 -11.65 -28.11
C VAL A 112 -36.71 -10.83 -26.82
N LEU A 113 -35.49 -10.52 -26.35
CA LEU A 113 -35.25 -9.68 -25.17
C LEU A 113 -35.90 -8.30 -25.31
N MET A 114 -35.65 -7.63 -26.44
CA MET A 114 -36.21 -6.31 -26.78
C MET A 114 -37.74 -6.31 -26.91
N LYS A 115 -38.35 -7.46 -27.23
CA LYS A 115 -39.80 -7.60 -27.26
C LYS A 115 -40.39 -7.67 -25.85
N ARG A 116 -39.81 -8.48 -24.95
CA ARG A 116 -40.28 -8.63 -23.56
C ARG A 116 -40.21 -7.31 -22.78
N LEU A 117 -39.06 -6.61 -22.86
CA LEU A 117 -38.89 -5.30 -22.24
C LEU A 117 -39.99 -4.30 -22.67
N ARG A 118 -40.28 -4.22 -23.98
CA ARG A 118 -41.33 -3.33 -24.52
C ARG A 118 -42.75 -3.70 -24.11
N GLN A 119 -42.95 -4.85 -23.46
CA GLN A 119 -44.25 -5.31 -22.95
C GLN A 119 -44.35 -5.19 -21.42
N ASN A 120 -43.32 -4.70 -20.73
CA ASN A 120 -43.21 -4.69 -19.26
C ASN A 120 -43.48 -6.08 -18.63
N GLU A 121 -43.02 -7.15 -19.29
CA GLU A 121 -42.91 -8.46 -18.62
C GLU A 121 -41.74 -8.41 -17.62
N ASP A 122 -41.93 -8.95 -16.41
CA ASP A 122 -40.87 -9.03 -15.39
C ASP A 122 -39.69 -9.87 -15.92
N LEU A 123 -38.59 -9.19 -16.28
CA LEU A 123 -37.37 -9.84 -16.77
C LEU A 123 -36.71 -10.61 -15.62
N MET A 124 -36.48 -11.92 -15.82
CA MET A 124 -35.83 -12.74 -14.82
C MET A 124 -34.32 -12.48 -14.83
N ALA A 125 -33.88 -11.58 -13.96
CA ALA A 125 -32.48 -11.37 -13.66
C ALA A 125 -32.05 -12.16 -12.41
N ALA A 126 -30.87 -12.77 -12.48
CA ALA A 126 -30.28 -13.58 -11.44
C ALA A 126 -28.83 -13.13 -11.18
N VAL A 127 -28.40 -13.22 -9.92
CA VAL A 127 -27.01 -12.96 -9.52
C VAL A 127 -26.40 -14.25 -9.01
N ASN A 128 -25.26 -14.65 -9.57
CA ASN A 128 -24.53 -15.85 -9.15
C ASN A 128 -23.72 -15.57 -7.86
N GLY A 129 -23.27 -16.64 -7.17
CA GLY A 129 -22.49 -16.52 -5.93
C GLY A 129 -21.21 -15.68 -6.09
N ASP A 130 -20.60 -15.74 -7.27
CA ASP A 130 -19.39 -14.99 -7.65
C ASP A 130 -19.68 -13.52 -8.05
N GLY A 131 -20.95 -13.09 -8.01
CA GLY A 131 -21.37 -11.72 -8.31
C GLY A 131 -21.64 -11.43 -9.79
N GLU A 132 -21.57 -12.43 -10.68
CA GLU A 132 -22.04 -12.30 -12.06
C GLU A 132 -23.55 -11.99 -12.12
N VAL A 133 -23.96 -11.15 -13.06
CA VAL A 133 -25.35 -10.73 -13.25
C VAL A 133 -25.85 -11.20 -14.62
N LEU A 134 -26.88 -12.03 -14.60
CA LEU A 134 -27.55 -12.58 -15.78
C LEU A 134 -28.94 -11.96 -15.91
N VAL A 135 -29.35 -11.54 -17.11
CA VAL A 135 -30.71 -11.06 -17.42
C VAL A 135 -31.29 -11.99 -18.50
N GLU A 136 -32.39 -12.70 -18.21
CA GLU A 136 -32.99 -13.71 -19.10
C GLU A 136 -32.00 -14.82 -19.54
N GLY A 137 -30.91 -15.02 -18.79
CA GLY A 137 -29.81 -15.94 -19.12
C GLY A 137 -28.72 -15.36 -20.04
N GLU A 138 -28.78 -14.07 -20.36
CA GLU A 138 -27.72 -13.32 -21.04
C GLU A 138 -26.85 -12.59 -20.01
N TYR A 139 -25.52 -12.60 -20.17
CA TYR A 139 -24.59 -11.96 -19.24
C TYR A 139 -24.62 -10.43 -19.41
N ALA A 140 -24.98 -9.72 -18.34
CA ALA A 140 -25.08 -8.26 -18.33
C ALA A 140 -23.85 -7.58 -17.70
N GLY A 141 -23.11 -8.27 -16.83
CA GLY A 141 -21.98 -7.73 -16.08
C GLY A 141 -21.74 -8.46 -14.76
N HIS A 142 -21.03 -7.84 -13.82
CA HIS A 142 -20.76 -8.38 -12.48
C HIS A 142 -20.72 -7.29 -11.40
N LEU A 143 -20.73 -7.68 -10.13
CA LEU A 143 -20.74 -6.78 -8.97
C LEU A 143 -19.38 -6.71 -8.25
N GLU A 144 -18.63 -5.62 -8.44
CA GLU A 144 -17.48 -5.29 -7.60
C GLU A 144 -17.96 -4.54 -6.34
N GLY A 145 -17.98 -5.22 -5.19
CA GLY A 145 -18.45 -4.62 -3.94
C GLY A 145 -19.92 -4.16 -4.04
N PHE A 146 -20.14 -2.85 -4.11
CA PHE A 146 -21.46 -2.23 -4.30
C PHE A 146 -21.61 -1.50 -5.66
N VAL A 147 -20.73 -1.78 -6.62
CA VAL A 147 -20.73 -1.20 -7.96
C VAL A 147 -21.01 -2.28 -9.00
N PHE A 148 -21.92 -2.00 -9.93
CA PHE A 148 -22.17 -2.86 -11.10
C PHE A 148 -21.22 -2.49 -12.24
N VAL A 149 -20.44 -3.47 -12.70
CA VAL A 149 -19.54 -3.36 -13.84
C VAL A 149 -20.19 -4.09 -15.02
N PRO A 150 -20.77 -3.38 -16.01
CA PRO A 150 -21.43 -4.00 -17.16
C PRO A 150 -20.43 -4.73 -18.07
N ASP A 151 -20.90 -5.69 -18.87
CA ASP A 151 -20.06 -6.38 -19.86
C ASP A 151 -19.50 -5.39 -20.90
N PRO A 152 -18.16 -5.22 -21.00
CA PRO A 152 -17.55 -4.37 -22.02
C PRO A 152 -17.72 -4.88 -23.47
N ARG A 153 -18.29 -6.08 -23.67
CA ARG A 153 -18.63 -6.63 -25.00
C ARG A 153 -20.04 -6.25 -25.46
N ALA A 154 -20.91 -5.79 -24.56
CA ALA A 154 -22.25 -5.34 -24.91
C ALA A 154 -22.20 -3.90 -25.42
N ASP A 155 -22.67 -3.67 -26.65
CA ASP A 155 -22.69 -2.34 -27.29
C ASP A 155 -24.12 -1.92 -27.72
N GLY A 156 -24.29 -0.64 -28.03
CA GLY A 156 -25.51 -0.05 -28.58
C GLY A 156 -26.75 -0.11 -27.66
N GLU A 157 -27.93 -0.21 -28.28
CA GLU A 157 -29.22 -0.18 -27.59
C GLU A 157 -29.40 -1.40 -26.65
N GLN A 158 -28.88 -2.56 -27.03
CA GLN A 158 -28.92 -3.80 -26.24
C GLN A 158 -28.18 -3.65 -24.91
N ALA A 159 -26.97 -3.06 -24.90
CA ALA A 159 -26.21 -2.79 -23.68
C ALA A 159 -26.95 -1.87 -22.70
N ARG A 160 -27.64 -0.85 -23.22
CA ARG A 160 -28.45 0.07 -22.41
C ARG A 160 -29.66 -0.64 -21.79
N VAL A 161 -30.28 -1.56 -22.53
CA VAL A 161 -31.42 -2.37 -22.05
C VAL A 161 -31.00 -3.39 -20.99
N LEU A 162 -29.93 -4.15 -21.24
CA LEU A 162 -29.40 -5.13 -20.28
C LEU A 162 -28.98 -4.44 -18.96
N ARG A 163 -28.36 -3.26 -19.05
CA ARG A 163 -28.01 -2.44 -17.89
C ARG A 163 -29.23 -2.02 -17.08
N ALA A 164 -30.24 -1.43 -17.72
CA ALA A 164 -31.45 -0.96 -17.01
C ALA A 164 -32.23 -2.11 -16.34
N ALA A 165 -32.27 -3.29 -16.97
CA ALA A 165 -32.87 -4.49 -16.39
C ALA A 165 -32.05 -5.04 -15.19
N ALA A 166 -30.72 -5.08 -15.31
CA ALA A 166 -29.83 -5.46 -14.22
C ALA A 166 -29.98 -4.51 -13.02
N GLU A 167 -29.94 -3.19 -13.24
CA GLU A 167 -30.02 -2.16 -12.19
C GLU A 167 -31.28 -2.29 -11.32
N GLN A 168 -32.42 -2.71 -11.88
CA GLN A 168 -33.66 -2.95 -11.12
C GLN A 168 -33.57 -4.18 -10.20
N ALA A 169 -33.08 -5.31 -10.72
CA ALA A 169 -32.97 -6.55 -9.94
C ALA A 169 -31.89 -6.45 -8.84
N LEU A 170 -30.80 -5.73 -9.15
CA LEU A 170 -29.66 -5.54 -8.28
C LEU A 170 -29.98 -4.84 -6.95
N VAL A 171 -31.06 -4.07 -6.84
CA VAL A 171 -31.49 -3.42 -5.58
C VAL A 171 -31.64 -4.45 -4.46
N SER A 172 -32.20 -5.63 -4.76
CA SER A 172 -32.44 -6.69 -3.77
C SER A 172 -31.13 -7.35 -3.29
N GLU A 173 -30.23 -7.71 -4.20
CA GLU A 173 -28.96 -8.34 -3.87
C GLU A 173 -27.95 -7.36 -3.29
N ILE A 174 -27.96 -6.08 -3.69
CA ILE A 174 -27.13 -5.04 -3.05
C ILE A 174 -27.57 -4.80 -1.60
N ALA A 175 -28.87 -4.84 -1.30
CA ALA A 175 -29.37 -4.80 0.08
C ALA A 175 -28.95 -6.05 0.88
N ALA A 176 -29.03 -7.25 0.28
CA ALA A 176 -28.56 -8.48 0.91
C ALA A 176 -27.03 -8.45 1.16
N ARG A 177 -26.23 -8.01 0.18
CA ARG A 177 -24.77 -7.88 0.27
C ARG A 177 -24.36 -6.82 1.30
N ALA A 178 -25.12 -5.72 1.42
CA ALA A 178 -24.93 -4.71 2.47
C ALA A 178 -25.17 -5.32 3.86
N GLN A 179 -26.25 -6.09 4.04
CA GLN A 179 -26.51 -6.79 5.31
C GLN A 179 -25.39 -7.81 5.63
N ARG A 180 -24.90 -8.55 4.63
CA ARG A 180 -23.76 -9.49 4.80
C ARG A 180 -22.49 -8.76 5.27
N LEU A 181 -22.16 -7.58 4.73
CA LEU A 181 -21.03 -6.76 5.19
C LEU A 181 -21.25 -6.22 6.62
N VAL A 182 -22.46 -5.75 6.94
CA VAL A 182 -22.81 -5.28 8.30
C VAL A 182 -22.58 -6.37 9.35
N THR A 183 -22.84 -7.64 9.01
CA THR A 183 -22.64 -8.80 9.90
C THR A 183 -21.31 -9.55 9.70
N ALA A 184 -20.44 -9.13 8.77
CA ALA A 184 -19.17 -9.81 8.49
C ALA A 184 -18.22 -9.74 9.69
N ALA A 185 -17.29 -10.70 9.82
CA ALA A 185 -16.28 -10.67 10.87
C ALA A 185 -15.23 -9.58 10.58
N ASP A 186 -14.61 -9.02 11.62
CA ASP A 186 -13.59 -7.97 11.45
C ASP A 186 -12.33 -8.44 10.70
N ALA A 187 -12.15 -9.76 10.55
CA ALA A 187 -11.09 -10.40 9.78
C ALA A 187 -11.41 -10.53 8.27
N ASP A 188 -12.69 -10.46 7.88
CA ASP A 188 -13.12 -10.52 6.47
C ASP A 188 -12.95 -9.17 5.77
N ILE A 189 -12.71 -8.11 6.55
CA ILE A 189 -12.52 -6.73 6.13
C ILE A 189 -11.04 -6.38 6.29
N SER A 190 -10.46 -5.74 5.27
CA SER A 190 -9.03 -5.41 5.21
C SER A 190 -8.80 -4.00 4.64
N LEU A 191 -7.59 -3.46 4.83
CA LEU A 191 -7.19 -2.14 4.32
C LEU A 191 -6.00 -2.30 3.36
N SER A 192 -6.14 -1.79 2.13
CA SER A 192 -5.08 -1.81 1.13
C SER A 192 -4.03 -0.72 1.36
N GLU A 193 -2.86 -0.86 0.72
CA GLU A 193 -1.77 0.12 0.83
C GLU A 193 -2.11 1.48 0.19
N HIS A 194 -3.15 1.54 -0.64
CA HIS A 194 -3.73 2.76 -1.22
C HIS A 194 -4.99 3.25 -0.45
N GLY A 195 -5.15 2.86 0.81
CA GLY A 195 -6.23 3.37 1.65
C GLY A 195 -7.64 2.97 1.22
N ARG A 196 -7.83 1.80 0.57
CA ARG A 196 -9.17 1.25 0.27
C ARG A 196 -9.53 0.15 1.25
N ILE A 197 -10.76 0.19 1.78
CA ILE A 197 -11.32 -0.90 2.57
C ILE A 197 -11.83 -1.97 1.59
N VAL A 198 -11.34 -3.19 1.75
CA VAL A 198 -11.60 -4.34 0.88
C VAL A 198 -12.30 -5.44 1.67
N TRP A 199 -13.39 -5.96 1.12
CA TRP A 199 -14.18 -7.07 1.69
C TRP A 199 -14.61 -8.02 0.56
N SER A 200 -14.58 -9.33 0.83
CA SER A 200 -14.83 -10.38 -0.18
C SER A 200 -14.05 -10.17 -1.50
N GLY A 201 -12.81 -9.69 -1.40
CA GLY A 201 -11.92 -9.43 -2.54
C GLY A 201 -12.09 -8.08 -3.24
N HIS A 202 -13.19 -7.36 -3.04
CA HIS A 202 -13.49 -6.10 -3.75
C HIS A 202 -13.38 -4.87 -2.83
N PRO A 203 -13.00 -3.70 -3.37
CA PRO A 203 -13.07 -2.44 -2.62
C PRO A 203 -14.53 -2.04 -2.38
N VAL A 204 -14.87 -1.72 -1.12
CA VAL A 204 -16.21 -1.26 -0.70
C VAL A 204 -16.22 0.17 -0.18
N ALA A 205 -15.05 0.72 0.16
CA ALA A 205 -14.87 2.11 0.55
C ALA A 205 -13.42 2.57 0.34
N GLU A 206 -13.20 3.88 0.32
CA GLU A 206 -11.89 4.51 0.38
C GLU A 206 -11.76 5.46 1.56
N LEU A 207 -10.52 5.71 1.98
CA LEU A 207 -10.21 6.61 3.10
C LEU A 207 -9.93 8.02 2.58
N ARG A 208 -10.47 9.02 3.29
CA ARG A 208 -10.15 10.42 3.10
C ARG A 208 -9.45 11.02 4.32
N GLY A 209 -8.61 12.01 4.09
CA GLY A 209 -7.99 12.81 5.13
C GLY A 209 -9.03 13.52 6.02
N SER A 210 -8.61 13.90 7.22
CA SER A 210 -9.39 14.71 8.15
C SER A 210 -8.48 15.61 8.98
N ASP A 211 -9.07 16.50 9.77
CA ASP A 211 -8.36 17.38 10.69
C ASP A 211 -7.66 16.64 11.85
N ASN A 212 -7.91 15.34 12.01
CA ASN A 212 -7.21 14.47 12.96
C ASN A 212 -6.63 13.25 12.23
N ILE A 213 -5.30 13.17 12.16
CA ILE A 213 -4.56 12.16 11.41
C ILE A 213 -4.82 10.70 11.88
N LEU A 214 -5.33 10.49 13.09
CA LEU A 214 -5.74 9.17 13.61
C LEU A 214 -7.23 8.85 13.41
N LEU A 215 -8.00 9.76 12.80
CA LEU A 215 -9.42 9.62 12.52
C LEU A 215 -9.71 10.02 11.05
N PRO A 216 -9.15 9.29 10.05
CA PRO A 216 -9.56 9.44 8.65
C PRO A 216 -11.07 9.13 8.49
N ARG A 217 -11.67 9.66 7.42
CA ARG A 217 -13.09 9.44 7.10
C ARG A 217 -13.24 8.28 6.12
N VAL A 218 -14.27 7.45 6.29
CA VAL A 218 -14.66 6.44 5.29
C VAL A 218 -15.61 7.06 4.27
N GLU A 219 -15.31 6.90 2.98
CA GLU A 219 -16.19 7.24 1.86
C GLU A 219 -16.54 5.96 1.09
N LEU A 220 -17.83 5.60 1.03
CA LEU A 220 -18.27 4.33 0.43
C LEU A 220 -18.20 4.35 -1.11
N ILE A 221 -17.68 3.26 -1.69
CA ILE A 221 -17.64 3.03 -3.14
C ILE A 221 -18.93 2.31 -3.52
N THR A 222 -19.92 3.03 -4.04
CA THR A 222 -21.30 2.52 -4.27
C THR A 222 -21.90 3.02 -5.57
N GLY A 223 -22.63 2.15 -6.28
CA GLY A 223 -23.64 2.58 -7.26
C GLY A 223 -24.85 3.27 -6.59
N GLU A 224 -25.78 3.76 -7.42
CA GLU A 224 -26.99 4.47 -6.96
C GLU A 224 -27.94 3.59 -6.12
N GLN A 225 -27.84 2.27 -6.26
CA GLN A 225 -28.72 1.28 -5.66
C GLN A 225 -28.52 1.10 -4.15
N LEU A 226 -27.37 1.49 -3.59
CA LEU A 226 -27.12 1.42 -2.14
C LEU A 226 -27.44 2.77 -1.49
N HIS A 227 -28.67 2.91 -0.99
CA HIS A 227 -29.22 4.16 -0.45
C HIS A 227 -29.97 3.98 0.89
N GLY A 228 -30.19 5.08 1.61
CA GLY A 228 -30.97 5.09 2.86
C GLY A 228 -30.37 4.22 3.98
N PRO A 229 -31.20 3.56 4.81
CA PRO A 229 -30.75 2.82 6.00
C PRO A 229 -29.68 1.75 5.72
N ALA A 230 -29.70 1.12 4.54
CA ALA A 230 -28.68 0.13 4.16
C ALA A 230 -27.30 0.79 3.95
N LYS A 231 -27.25 1.98 3.34
CA LYS A 231 -26.01 2.76 3.19
C LYS A 231 -25.50 3.26 4.54
N GLU A 232 -26.40 3.74 5.39
CA GLU A 232 -26.08 4.22 6.74
C GLU A 232 -25.53 3.10 7.64
N ALA A 233 -26.10 1.89 7.58
CA ALA A 233 -25.60 0.74 8.32
C ALA A 233 -24.20 0.29 7.84
N VAL A 234 -23.96 0.28 6.53
CA VAL A 234 -22.63 -0.02 5.96
C VAL A 234 -21.60 1.04 6.35
N GLN A 235 -21.95 2.34 6.26
CA GLN A 235 -21.11 3.44 6.71
C GLN A 235 -20.70 3.26 8.18
N ALA A 236 -21.68 3.09 9.07
CA ALA A 236 -21.45 2.90 10.50
C ALA A 236 -20.61 1.65 10.81
N ARG A 237 -20.80 0.54 10.07
CA ARG A 237 -19.99 -0.68 10.20
C ARG A 237 -18.52 -0.41 9.87
N LEU A 238 -18.24 0.28 8.76
CA LEU A 238 -16.88 0.53 8.30
C LEU A 238 -16.17 1.61 9.11
N ASP A 239 -16.86 2.67 9.53
CA ASP A 239 -16.31 3.66 10.47
C ASP A 239 -15.95 3.02 11.82
N ALA A 240 -16.79 2.11 12.34
CA ALA A 240 -16.51 1.36 13.56
C ALA A 240 -15.32 0.40 13.39
N TRP A 241 -15.28 -0.36 12.29
CA TRP A 241 -14.15 -1.24 11.96
C TRP A 241 -12.84 -0.47 11.85
N LEU A 242 -12.82 0.64 11.10
CA LEU A 242 -11.62 1.44 10.88
C LEU A 242 -11.12 2.08 12.17
N LYS A 243 -12.03 2.65 12.98
CA LYS A 243 -11.70 3.20 14.29
C LYS A 243 -11.06 2.14 15.19
N MET A 244 -11.60 0.92 15.19
CA MET A 244 -11.02 -0.20 15.94
C MET A 244 -9.65 -0.61 15.38
N HIS A 245 -9.53 -0.77 14.06
CA HIS A 245 -8.28 -1.15 13.38
C HIS A 245 -7.15 -0.16 13.68
N VAL A 246 -7.40 1.15 13.53
CA VAL A 246 -6.43 2.21 13.85
C VAL A 246 -6.07 2.20 15.34
N THR A 247 -7.06 2.04 16.23
CA THR A 247 -6.83 1.98 17.69
C THR A 247 -6.02 0.74 18.10
N GLN A 248 -6.19 -0.41 17.44
CA GLN A 248 -5.44 -1.63 17.73
C GLN A 248 -4.00 -1.56 17.16
N VAL A 249 -3.86 -1.19 15.88
CA VAL A 249 -2.55 -1.18 15.19
C VAL A 249 -1.67 -0.03 15.69
N LEU A 250 -2.25 1.14 15.99
CA LEU A 250 -1.53 2.31 16.53
C LEU A 250 -1.85 2.55 18.01
N ALA A 251 -2.07 1.49 18.79
CA ALA A 251 -2.41 1.57 20.21
C ALA A 251 -1.55 2.53 21.06
N PRO A 252 -0.21 2.64 20.88
CA PRO A 252 0.59 3.65 21.57
C PRO A 252 0.16 5.10 21.29
N LEU A 253 -0.32 5.41 20.09
CA LEU A 253 -0.78 6.75 19.74
C LEU A 253 -2.19 7.03 20.26
N ALA A 254 -3.07 6.03 20.23
CA ALA A 254 -4.39 6.13 20.87
C ALA A 254 -4.24 6.36 22.38
N ALA A 255 -3.37 5.60 23.05
CA ALA A 255 -3.04 5.78 24.46
C ALA A 255 -2.47 7.19 24.75
N LEU A 256 -1.49 7.67 23.97
CA LEU A 256 -0.92 9.02 24.15
C LEU A 256 -1.91 10.15 23.89
N ARG A 257 -2.86 9.97 22.95
CA ARG A 257 -3.95 10.92 22.69
C ARG A 257 -4.89 11.00 23.89
N ASP A 258 -5.33 9.84 24.39
CA ASP A 258 -6.38 9.71 25.39
C ASP A 258 -5.85 9.66 26.85
N ALA A 259 -4.54 9.89 27.06
CA ALA A 259 -3.93 9.85 28.39
C ALA A 259 -4.21 11.12 29.21
N ASP A 260 -4.87 10.93 30.36
CA ASP A 260 -5.04 11.93 31.40
C ASP A 260 -3.86 11.98 32.41
N ASP A 261 -2.99 10.96 32.47
CA ASP A 261 -1.85 10.90 33.41
C ASP A 261 -0.59 11.64 32.92
N ILE A 262 -0.68 12.33 31.77
CA ILE A 262 0.39 13.13 31.16
C ILE A 262 0.03 14.61 31.26
N GLU A 263 0.86 15.39 31.97
CA GLU A 263 0.54 16.78 32.31
C GLU A 263 1.55 17.79 31.74
N GLY A 264 1.16 19.07 31.70
CA GLY A 264 2.05 20.20 31.37
C GLY A 264 2.85 20.01 30.07
N LEU A 265 4.16 20.22 30.15
CA LEU A 265 5.07 20.08 28.99
C LEU A 265 5.09 18.66 28.40
N ALA A 266 4.86 17.61 29.19
CA ALA A 266 4.78 16.26 28.66
C ALA A 266 3.53 16.06 27.81
N ARG A 267 2.41 16.73 28.13
CA ARG A 267 1.17 16.68 27.33
C ARG A 267 1.36 17.36 25.98
N GLY A 268 2.11 18.46 25.93
CA GLY A 268 2.52 19.11 24.68
C GLY A 268 3.38 18.20 23.78
N ILE A 269 4.38 17.52 24.36
CA ILE A 269 5.20 16.54 23.62
C ILE A 269 4.39 15.30 23.20
N ALA A 270 3.43 14.83 24.02
CA ALA A 270 2.52 13.76 23.64
C ALA A 270 1.62 14.15 22.45
N PHE A 271 1.13 15.39 22.41
CA PHE A 271 0.35 15.92 21.31
C PHE A 271 1.17 16.00 20.01
N GLN A 272 2.36 16.61 20.05
CA GLN A 272 3.27 16.65 18.89
C GLN A 272 3.66 15.25 18.40
N LEU A 273 3.88 14.29 19.31
CA LEU A 273 4.12 12.89 18.96
C LEU A 273 2.92 12.26 18.26
N VAL A 274 1.68 12.54 18.68
CA VAL A 274 0.46 12.04 18.03
C VAL A 274 0.31 12.63 16.63
N GLU A 275 0.52 13.93 16.44
CA GLU A 275 0.49 14.59 15.14
C GLU A 275 1.55 14.03 14.17
N ASN A 276 2.77 13.78 14.68
CA ASN A 276 3.89 13.24 13.90
C ASN A 276 3.97 11.69 13.94
N LEU A 277 2.82 11.02 14.12
CA LEU A 277 2.67 9.57 14.03
C LEU A 277 3.67 8.75 14.88
N GLY A 278 4.07 9.31 16.03
CA GLY A 278 4.89 8.68 17.05
C GLY A 278 6.39 8.80 16.86
N ALA A 279 6.88 9.75 16.07
CA ALA A 279 8.29 10.09 15.96
C ALA A 279 8.52 11.60 15.79
N LEU A 280 9.42 12.18 16.59
CA LEU A 280 9.89 13.56 16.48
C LEU A 280 11.41 13.58 16.26
N ASP A 281 11.89 14.55 15.48
CA ASP A 281 13.31 14.91 15.46
C ASP A 281 13.64 15.69 16.73
N ARG A 282 14.59 15.18 17.52
CA ARG A 282 14.99 15.81 18.79
C ARG A 282 15.62 17.20 18.59
N GLU A 283 16.12 17.51 17.40
CA GLU A 283 16.62 18.86 17.09
C GLU A 283 15.51 19.91 17.03
N GLN A 284 14.27 19.53 16.68
CA GLN A 284 13.14 20.45 16.54
C GLN A 284 12.53 20.86 17.89
N VAL A 285 12.62 19.98 18.89
CA VAL A 285 11.99 20.11 20.22
C VAL A 285 13.00 20.22 21.36
N VAL A 286 14.21 20.73 21.05
CA VAL A 286 15.37 20.57 21.94
C VAL A 286 15.22 21.31 23.27
N GLU A 287 14.54 22.46 23.29
CA GLU A 287 14.38 23.28 24.50
C GLU A 287 13.18 22.84 25.35
N GLU A 288 12.08 22.34 24.77
CA GLU A 288 11.03 21.65 25.53
C GLU A 288 11.58 20.38 26.18
N VAL A 289 12.32 19.57 25.42
CA VAL A 289 12.92 18.31 25.89
C VAL A 289 14.00 18.56 26.94
N ARG A 290 14.66 19.73 26.93
CA ARG A 290 15.54 20.20 28.00
C ARG A 290 14.76 20.63 29.24
N SER A 291 13.64 21.32 29.05
CA SER A 291 12.78 21.87 30.11
C SER A 291 11.92 20.83 30.82
N LEU A 292 11.67 19.66 30.21
CA LEU A 292 11.10 18.51 30.91
C LEU A 292 11.96 18.15 32.14
N ASP A 293 11.33 17.77 33.23
CA ASP A 293 11.99 17.19 34.39
C ASP A 293 12.06 15.65 34.26
N GLN A 294 12.41 14.93 35.33
CA GLN A 294 12.46 13.46 35.28
C GLN A 294 11.08 12.81 35.47
N ALA A 295 10.12 13.47 36.14
CA ALA A 295 8.76 12.95 36.32
C ALA A 295 7.96 13.01 35.00
N ALA A 296 8.03 14.13 34.28
CA ALA A 296 7.40 14.34 32.98
C ALA A 296 7.99 13.42 31.89
N ARG A 297 9.31 13.21 31.88
CA ARG A 297 9.93 12.14 31.06
C ARG A 297 9.52 10.74 31.53
N GLY A 298 9.22 10.57 32.82
CA GLY A 298 8.67 9.34 33.39
C GLY A 298 7.28 9.00 32.85
N GLN A 299 6.36 9.96 32.82
CA GLN A 299 5.02 9.82 32.21
C GLN A 299 5.12 9.29 30.78
N LEU A 300 5.86 9.98 29.90
CA LEU A 300 6.02 9.58 28.49
C LEU A 300 6.67 8.19 28.33
N ARG A 301 7.62 7.81 29.21
CA ARG A 301 8.23 6.47 29.20
C ARG A 301 7.24 5.35 29.57
N LYS A 302 6.26 5.58 30.45
CA LYS A 302 5.20 4.59 30.74
C LYS A 302 4.42 4.23 29.48
N HIS A 303 4.14 5.23 28.64
CA HIS A 303 3.48 5.09 27.33
C HIS A 303 4.43 4.60 26.21
N GLY A 304 5.59 4.06 26.57
CA GLY A 304 6.51 3.41 25.63
C GLY A 304 7.39 4.36 24.79
N ILE A 305 7.45 5.66 25.11
CA ILE A 305 8.30 6.61 24.40
C ILE A 305 9.77 6.48 24.80
N ARG A 306 10.63 6.23 23.82
CA ARG A 306 12.10 6.28 23.94
C ARG A 306 12.60 7.69 23.65
N PHE A 307 13.41 8.23 24.56
CA PHE A 307 14.16 9.46 24.36
C PHE A 307 15.56 9.13 23.84
N GLY A 308 15.75 9.18 22.52
CA GLY A 308 17.03 9.01 21.86
C GLY A 308 17.89 10.28 21.83
N ALA A 309 19.06 10.20 21.21
CA ALA A 309 19.96 11.32 20.92
C ALA A 309 19.48 12.16 19.72
N TYR A 310 18.93 11.52 18.70
CA TYR A 310 18.46 12.16 17.46
C TYR A 310 16.93 12.21 17.37
N SER A 311 16.22 11.26 17.99
CA SER A 311 14.76 11.18 17.89
C SER A 311 14.07 10.79 19.20
N ILE A 312 12.81 11.21 19.32
CA ILE A 312 11.89 10.81 20.40
C ILE A 312 10.74 10.07 19.74
N PHE A 313 10.53 8.80 20.09
CA PHE A 313 9.63 7.94 19.32
C PHE A 313 9.10 6.74 20.12
N ALA A 314 8.02 6.12 19.64
CA ALA A 314 7.51 4.85 20.14
C ALA A 314 8.09 3.66 19.33
N PRO A 315 9.00 2.83 19.88
CA PRO A 315 9.66 1.77 19.09
C PRO A 315 8.71 0.71 18.52
N VAL A 316 7.56 0.47 19.16
CA VAL A 316 6.53 -0.48 18.69
C VAL A 316 5.97 -0.06 17.32
N LEU A 317 5.95 1.24 17.01
CA LEU A 317 5.45 1.79 15.74
C LEU A 317 6.44 1.64 14.57
N LEU A 318 7.61 1.04 14.81
CA LEU A 318 8.55 0.65 13.75
C LEU A 318 8.28 -0.78 13.21
N LYS A 319 7.29 -1.49 13.78
CA LYS A 319 6.84 -2.80 13.25
C LYS A 319 6.10 -2.64 11.92
N PRO A 320 6.10 -3.64 11.01
CA PRO A 320 5.59 -3.49 9.65
C PRO A 320 4.13 -3.04 9.52
N ALA A 321 3.21 -3.58 10.33
CA ALA A 321 1.80 -3.17 10.28
C ALA A 321 1.57 -1.72 10.73
N PRO A 322 2.08 -1.27 11.89
CA PRO A 322 2.12 0.15 12.24
C PRO A 322 2.81 1.04 11.20
N ALA A 323 3.94 0.61 10.62
CA ALA A 323 4.67 1.39 9.62
C ALA A 323 3.83 1.63 8.35
N ARG A 324 3.17 0.60 7.81
CA ARG A 324 2.25 0.72 6.66
C ARG A 324 1.06 1.62 6.97
N LEU A 325 0.39 1.42 8.11
CA LEU A 325 -0.78 2.24 8.46
C LEU A 325 -0.41 3.71 8.67
N LYS A 326 0.75 3.99 9.30
CA LYS A 326 1.26 5.38 9.39
C LYS A 326 1.55 5.99 8.02
N LEU A 327 2.09 5.23 7.07
CA LEU A 327 2.30 5.73 5.71
C LEU A 327 0.97 6.11 5.04
N ILE A 328 -0.07 5.28 5.19
CA ILE A 328 -1.43 5.58 4.70
C ILE A 328 -1.98 6.86 5.34
N LEU A 329 -1.93 6.98 6.67
CA LEU A 329 -2.45 8.16 7.38
C LEU A 329 -1.68 9.45 7.06
N TRP A 330 -0.35 9.35 6.91
CA TRP A 330 0.48 10.47 6.45
C TRP A 330 0.17 10.85 4.99
N ALA A 331 0.02 9.88 4.10
CA ALA A 331 -0.34 10.13 2.71
C ALA A 331 -1.67 10.91 2.63
N LEU A 332 -2.70 10.44 3.33
CA LEU A 332 -4.01 11.09 3.45
C LEU A 332 -3.98 12.49 4.10
N SER A 333 -2.89 12.87 4.77
CA SER A 333 -2.70 14.22 5.35
C SER A 333 -2.10 15.24 4.37
N ARG A 334 -1.63 14.82 3.18
CA ARG A 334 -1.04 15.68 2.14
C ARG A 334 -2.13 16.57 1.51
N LYS A 335 -2.15 17.87 1.85
CA LYS A 335 -3.21 18.80 1.43
C LYS A 335 -3.10 19.35 0.00
N GLU A 336 -1.99 19.10 -0.70
CA GLU A 336 -1.63 19.73 -1.98
C GLU A 336 -1.52 18.73 -3.14
N VAL A 337 -2.15 17.55 -3.01
CA VAL A 337 -2.08 16.46 -4.01
C VAL A 337 -3.46 15.86 -4.24
N GLU A 338 -3.84 15.66 -5.50
CA GLU A 338 -5.15 15.13 -5.91
C GLU A 338 -5.30 13.64 -5.55
N ASP A 339 -4.28 12.83 -5.84
CA ASP A 339 -4.13 11.47 -5.28
C ASP A 339 -3.12 11.50 -4.11
N PRO A 340 -3.56 11.27 -2.86
CA PRO A 340 -2.68 11.17 -1.68
C PRO A 340 -1.53 10.16 -1.81
N PHE A 341 -1.68 9.14 -2.65
CA PHE A 341 -0.71 8.05 -2.85
C PHE A 341 0.18 8.25 -4.09
N ALA A 342 -0.03 9.31 -4.87
CA ALA A 342 0.79 9.60 -6.05
C ALA A 342 2.23 9.97 -5.68
N ASN A 343 3.15 9.52 -6.54
CA ASN A 343 4.59 9.78 -6.47
C ASN A 343 5.23 9.35 -5.13
N LEU A 344 4.74 8.26 -4.54
CA LEU A 344 5.37 7.61 -3.39
C LEU A 344 6.41 6.57 -3.85
N PRO A 345 7.65 6.59 -3.31
CA PRO A 345 8.63 5.53 -3.56
C PRO A 345 8.18 4.17 -3.00
N ALA A 346 8.82 3.09 -3.47
CA ALA A 346 8.60 1.76 -2.92
C ALA A 346 8.92 1.70 -1.41
N VAL A 347 8.03 1.05 -0.65
CA VAL A 347 8.18 0.93 0.81
C VAL A 347 9.37 0.02 1.16
N PRO A 348 10.27 0.40 2.08
CA PRO A 348 11.38 -0.44 2.52
C PRO A 348 10.90 -1.80 3.04
N ALA A 349 11.50 -2.88 2.54
CA ALA A 349 11.12 -4.24 2.91
C ALA A 349 11.27 -4.50 4.43
N PRO A 350 10.35 -5.24 5.07
CA PRO A 350 10.44 -5.58 6.48
C PRO A 350 11.79 -6.20 6.87
N GLY A 351 12.36 -5.73 7.98
CA GLY A 351 13.64 -6.21 8.50
C GLY A 351 14.86 -5.38 8.08
N LEU A 352 14.82 -4.67 6.95
CA LEU A 352 15.92 -3.79 6.54
C LEU A 352 16.20 -2.72 7.59
N THR A 353 17.49 -2.50 7.90
CA THR A 353 18.00 -1.52 8.88
C THR A 353 18.21 -0.14 8.24
N SER A 354 18.66 -0.12 6.98
CA SER A 354 18.73 1.06 6.13
C SER A 354 18.50 0.71 4.65
N VAL A 355 18.16 1.73 3.85
CA VAL A 355 18.01 1.68 2.39
C VAL A 355 18.69 2.91 1.76
N PRO A 356 19.02 2.90 0.46
CA PRO A 356 19.26 4.13 -0.29
C PRO A 356 18.09 5.10 -0.15
N ALA A 357 18.37 6.39 -0.04
CA ALA A 357 17.34 7.43 -0.04
C ALA A 357 17.04 7.87 -1.47
N ASP A 358 15.77 7.76 -1.89
CA ASP A 358 15.30 8.38 -3.12
C ASP A 358 15.22 9.89 -2.92
N LEU A 359 15.87 10.65 -3.82
CA LEU A 359 15.91 12.10 -3.81
C LEU A 359 14.56 12.74 -4.22
N ASN A 360 13.69 11.96 -4.86
CA ASN A 360 12.34 12.38 -5.25
C ASN A 360 11.29 12.04 -4.18
N ALA A 361 11.67 11.36 -3.09
CA ALA A 361 10.76 10.99 -2.01
C ALA A 361 10.12 12.26 -1.38
N PRO A 362 8.78 12.36 -1.30
CA PRO A 362 8.14 13.53 -0.71
C PRO A 362 8.54 13.72 0.75
N ALA A 363 8.72 14.98 1.16
CA ALA A 363 9.16 15.33 2.51
C ALA A 363 8.22 14.72 3.57
N GLY A 364 8.77 13.89 4.46
CA GLY A 364 8.02 13.15 5.49
C GLY A 364 7.79 11.67 5.20
N PHE A 365 7.96 11.20 3.95
CA PHE A 365 7.77 9.79 3.57
C PHE A 365 8.54 8.81 4.46
N TYR A 366 9.86 9.01 4.56
CA TYR A 366 10.72 8.20 5.43
C TYR A 366 10.37 8.37 6.92
N SER A 367 10.03 9.58 7.36
CA SER A 367 9.66 9.87 8.75
C SER A 367 8.40 9.11 9.19
N ALA A 368 7.36 9.08 8.35
CA ALA A 368 6.13 8.33 8.61
C ALA A 368 6.40 6.82 8.77
N LEU A 369 7.30 6.28 7.95
CA LEU A 369 7.79 4.89 8.05
C LEU A 369 8.71 4.63 9.25
N GLY A 370 9.22 5.67 9.91
CA GLY A 370 10.16 5.53 11.03
C GLY A 370 11.64 5.37 10.61
N PHE A 371 12.00 6.01 9.50
CA PHE A 371 13.36 6.18 8.99
C PHE A 371 13.74 7.67 9.00
N ARG A 372 15.04 7.97 9.14
CA ARG A 372 15.61 9.30 8.96
C ARG A 372 16.59 9.28 7.79
N VAL A 373 16.51 10.26 6.90
CA VAL A 373 17.49 10.43 5.82
C VAL A 373 18.80 10.99 6.41
N CYS A 374 19.92 10.36 6.10
CA CYS A 374 21.26 10.69 6.61
C CYS A 374 22.25 10.54 5.44
N GLY A 375 22.50 11.64 4.72
CA GLY A 375 23.24 11.59 3.46
C GLY A 375 22.43 10.87 2.38
N THR A 376 23.06 9.91 1.69
CA THR A 376 22.46 9.12 0.59
C THR A 376 21.62 7.92 1.04
N ARG A 377 21.45 7.69 2.34
CA ARG A 377 20.68 6.57 2.90
C ARG A 377 19.57 7.04 3.83
N ALA A 378 18.47 6.30 3.88
CA ALA A 378 17.47 6.38 4.93
C ALA A 378 17.69 5.22 5.92
N VAL A 379 17.76 5.53 7.22
CA VAL A 379 18.09 4.55 8.28
C VAL A 379 16.99 4.56 9.33
N ARG A 380 16.62 3.39 9.85
CA ARG A 380 15.60 3.29 10.91
C ARG A 380 16.03 4.00 12.19
N LEU A 381 15.06 4.63 12.86
CA LEU A 381 15.29 5.37 14.10
C LEU A 381 15.88 4.49 15.22
N ASP A 382 15.44 3.23 15.35
CA ASP A 382 15.96 2.32 16.38
C ASP A 382 17.41 1.91 16.15
N MET A 383 17.86 1.78 14.89
CA MET A 383 19.27 1.48 14.59
C MET A 383 20.17 2.71 14.72
N LEU A 384 19.71 3.89 14.29
CA LEU A 384 20.43 5.16 14.53
C LEU A 384 20.66 5.41 16.02
N GLU A 385 19.67 5.11 16.86
CA GLU A 385 19.83 5.26 18.31
C GLU A 385 20.77 4.22 18.94
N ARG A 386 20.83 2.99 18.42
CA ARG A 386 21.85 2.02 18.84
C ARG A 386 23.26 2.48 18.48
N VAL A 387 23.46 3.06 17.29
CA VAL A 387 24.73 3.69 16.90
C VAL A 387 25.06 4.87 17.84
N ALA A 388 24.08 5.70 18.20
CA ALA A 388 24.27 6.78 19.18
C ALA A 388 24.60 6.26 20.59
N ASP A 389 24.02 5.14 21.02
CA ASP A 389 24.31 4.49 22.30
C ASP A 389 25.73 3.89 22.35
N LEU A 390 26.32 3.47 21.21
CA LEU A 390 27.74 3.10 21.11
C LEU A 390 28.68 4.33 21.12
N ILE A 391 28.33 5.38 20.37
CA ILE A 391 29.19 6.58 20.21
C ILE A 391 29.27 7.42 21.50
N ARG A 392 28.16 7.56 22.24
CA ARG A 392 28.08 8.45 23.41
C ARG A 392 29.08 8.09 24.54
N PRO A 393 29.25 6.83 24.97
CA PRO A 393 30.26 6.45 25.96
C PRO A 393 31.70 6.76 25.53
N VAL A 394 32.04 6.55 24.25
CA VAL A 394 33.39 6.83 23.71
C VAL A 394 33.71 8.32 23.72
N ILE A 395 32.74 9.16 23.35
CA ILE A 395 32.88 10.62 23.45
C ILE A 395 32.98 11.06 24.92
N ALA A 396 32.20 10.45 25.82
CA ALA A 396 32.18 10.78 27.24
C ALA A 396 33.48 10.41 27.97
N SER A 397 34.13 9.30 27.62
CA SER A 397 35.43 8.90 28.18
C SER A 397 36.57 9.84 27.76
N ARG A 398 36.36 10.64 26.70
CA ARG A 398 37.33 11.55 26.08
C ARG A 398 38.59 10.88 25.53
N ALA A 399 38.63 9.55 25.35
CA ALA A 399 39.79 8.82 24.84
C ALA A 399 40.38 9.44 23.55
N PHE A 400 39.53 9.96 22.66
CA PHE A 400 39.91 10.64 21.42
C PHE A 400 39.70 12.17 21.53
N ASN A 401 40.05 12.80 22.65
CA ASN A 401 39.78 14.21 22.98
C ASN A 401 38.29 14.61 22.84
N GLY A 402 37.36 13.68 23.10
CA GLY A 402 35.92 13.87 22.91
C GLY A 402 35.41 13.66 21.47
N GLY A 403 36.19 12.93 20.65
CA GLY A 403 35.71 12.29 19.42
C GLY A 403 35.54 10.77 19.60
N PHE A 404 35.41 10.05 18.50
CA PHE A 404 35.42 8.60 18.42
C PHE A 404 36.02 8.14 17.06
N VAL A 405 36.36 6.86 16.95
CA VAL A 405 36.76 6.22 15.67
C VAL A 405 35.63 5.27 15.24
N VAL A 406 35.40 5.13 13.94
CA VAL A 406 34.38 4.21 13.41
C VAL A 406 34.79 2.76 13.69
N THR A 407 33.88 1.95 14.23
CA THR A 407 34.11 0.51 14.45
C THR A 407 33.27 -0.35 13.50
N PRO A 408 33.67 -1.62 13.22
CA PRO A 408 32.88 -2.56 12.42
C PRO A 408 31.43 -2.71 12.92
N ASP A 409 31.24 -2.77 14.24
CA ASP A 409 29.92 -2.88 14.89
C ASP A 409 28.99 -1.73 14.49
N MET A 410 29.49 -0.49 14.46
CA MET A 410 28.69 0.68 14.09
C MET A 410 28.18 0.61 12.64
N MET A 411 29.01 0.11 11.72
CA MET A 411 28.64 -0.11 10.32
C MET A 411 27.67 -1.30 10.17
N SER A 412 27.92 -2.39 10.91
CA SER A 412 27.09 -3.61 10.92
C SER A 412 25.66 -3.34 11.42
N LEU A 413 25.47 -2.43 12.39
CA LEU A 413 24.14 -2.00 12.86
C LEU A 413 23.28 -1.34 11.76
N VAL A 414 23.91 -0.66 10.81
CA VAL A 414 23.23 0.09 9.74
C VAL A 414 23.15 -0.72 8.45
N GLY A 415 24.08 -1.65 8.21
CA GLY A 415 24.17 -2.41 6.98
C GLY A 415 24.64 -1.55 5.80
N CYS A 416 25.72 -0.80 5.99
CA CYS A 416 26.33 0.04 4.95
C CYS A 416 27.87 0.00 5.00
N SER A 417 28.50 0.40 3.90
CA SER A 417 29.96 0.52 3.76
C SER A 417 30.55 1.70 4.54
N GLY A 418 31.88 1.75 4.69
CA GLY A 418 32.57 2.84 5.41
C GLY A 418 32.37 4.23 4.79
N GLU A 419 32.29 4.33 3.46
CA GLU A 419 32.02 5.60 2.76
C GLU A 419 30.58 6.08 3.00
N GLU A 420 29.61 5.17 2.92
CA GLU A 420 28.20 5.44 3.24
C GLU A 420 28.01 5.79 4.71
N PHE A 421 28.69 5.09 5.62
CA PHE A 421 28.67 5.37 7.05
C PHE A 421 29.29 6.74 7.35
N SER A 422 30.35 7.13 6.65
CA SER A 422 30.91 8.48 6.68
C SER A 422 29.91 9.53 6.16
N GLY A 423 29.15 9.22 5.11
CA GLY A 423 28.04 10.04 4.62
C GLY A 423 26.92 10.21 5.66
N LEU A 424 26.54 9.12 6.32
CA LEU A 424 25.57 9.07 7.41
C LEU A 424 26.01 9.90 8.60
N LEU A 425 27.26 9.77 9.05
CA LEU A 425 27.81 10.55 10.17
C LEU A 425 27.83 12.05 9.86
N ARG A 426 28.17 12.44 8.63
CA ARG A 426 28.03 13.83 8.16
C ARG A 426 26.55 14.29 8.20
N GLY A 427 25.62 13.44 7.80
CA GLY A 427 24.17 13.68 7.89
C GLY A 427 23.65 13.84 9.33
N LEU A 428 24.24 13.11 10.30
CA LEU A 428 23.99 13.26 11.74
C LEU A 428 24.74 14.45 12.37
N GLY A 429 25.43 15.28 11.59
CA GLY A 429 26.12 16.47 12.07
C GLY A 429 27.48 16.22 12.73
N TYR A 430 28.10 15.06 12.51
CA TYR A 430 29.51 14.84 12.86
C TYR A 430 30.44 15.36 11.74
N ARG A 431 31.70 15.57 12.09
CA ARG A 431 32.80 15.88 11.16
C ARG A 431 33.99 14.98 11.49
N SER A 432 34.66 14.45 10.48
CA SER A 432 35.97 13.83 10.67
C SER A 432 37.11 14.84 10.66
N GLN A 433 38.18 14.49 11.35
CA GLN A 433 39.50 15.09 11.27
C GLN A 433 40.53 13.95 11.29
N ILE A 434 41.51 13.97 10.39
CA ILE A 434 42.64 13.04 10.46
C ILE A 434 43.59 13.60 11.51
N GLU A 435 43.83 12.83 12.58
CA GLU A 435 44.74 13.18 13.66
C GLU A 435 45.80 12.07 13.81
N LYS A 436 47.07 12.48 13.97
CA LYS A 436 48.16 11.56 14.31
C LYS A 436 48.11 11.28 15.80
N LEU A 437 47.53 10.15 16.19
CA LEU A 437 47.54 9.69 17.58
C LEU A 437 48.56 8.56 17.72
N VAL A 438 49.29 8.57 18.83
CA VAL A 438 49.80 7.34 19.40
C VAL A 438 48.57 6.57 19.90
N PRO A 439 48.34 5.31 19.47
CA PRO A 439 47.18 4.56 19.93
C PRO A 439 47.21 4.43 21.46
N PRO A 440 46.07 4.49 22.16
CA PRO A 440 46.04 4.26 23.60
C PRO A 440 46.61 2.86 23.86
N LYS A 441 47.68 2.79 24.67
CA LYS A 441 48.30 1.53 25.09
C LYS A 441 47.18 0.59 25.53
N PRO A 442 47.07 -0.63 24.95
CA PRO A 442 45.93 -1.50 25.20
C PRO A 442 45.78 -1.69 26.71
N ALA A 443 44.59 -1.39 27.22
CA ALA A 443 44.26 -1.69 28.60
C ALA A 443 44.43 -3.21 28.75
N ALA A 444 45.41 -3.62 29.57
CA ALA A 444 45.75 -5.03 29.72
C ALA A 444 44.49 -5.81 30.05
N GLU A 445 44.29 -6.95 29.37
CA GLU A 445 43.14 -7.81 29.60
C GLU A 445 43.06 -8.11 31.08
N VAL A 446 41.95 -7.72 31.72
CA VAL A 446 41.71 -8.07 33.12
C VAL A 446 41.62 -9.59 33.14
N PRO A 447 42.56 -10.31 33.77
CA PRO A 447 42.69 -11.74 33.56
C PRO A 447 41.39 -12.41 33.98
N ALA A 448 40.85 -13.24 33.08
CA ALA A 448 39.59 -13.92 33.30
C ALA A 448 39.66 -14.71 34.61
N VAL A 449 38.86 -14.30 35.60
CA VAL A 449 38.83 -14.97 36.90
C VAL A 449 38.43 -16.42 36.67
N PRO A 450 39.28 -17.41 36.97
CA PRO A 450 38.99 -18.80 36.66
C PRO A 450 37.74 -19.23 37.44
N ALA A 451 36.74 -19.73 36.71
CA ALA A 451 35.52 -20.23 37.32
C ALA A 451 35.86 -21.41 38.24
N VAL A 452 35.74 -21.20 39.56
CA VAL A 452 35.98 -22.25 40.56
C VAL A 452 34.89 -23.31 40.39
N ARG A 453 35.25 -24.38 39.68
CA ARG A 453 34.41 -25.55 39.47
C ARG A 453 34.34 -26.33 40.79
N ALA A 454 33.32 -26.07 41.59
CA ALA A 454 33.04 -26.86 42.78
C ALA A 454 32.70 -28.30 42.35
N GLU A 455 33.46 -29.26 42.85
CA GLU A 455 33.12 -30.68 42.76
C GLU A 455 32.05 -31.02 43.81
N GLY A 456 31.09 -31.86 43.43
CA GLY A 456 29.95 -32.23 44.24
C GLY A 456 29.30 -33.52 43.73
N GLU A 457 29.73 -34.63 44.31
CA GLU A 457 28.96 -35.88 44.40
C GLU A 457 27.56 -35.61 45.01
N VAL A 458 26.47 -36.32 44.77
CA VAL A 458 26.11 -37.60 44.08
C VAL A 458 24.57 -37.56 43.84
N PRO A 459 23.88 -38.56 43.23
CA PRO A 459 24.32 -39.76 42.50
C PRO A 459 23.76 -39.82 41.06
N ALA A 460 23.91 -40.98 40.40
CA ALA A 460 23.26 -41.28 39.12
C ALA A 460 21.84 -41.86 39.30
N GLU A 461 21.00 -41.71 38.27
CA GLU A 461 19.88 -42.60 38.00
C GLU A 461 19.72 -42.75 36.47
N GLU A 462 19.35 -43.94 36.00
CA GLU A 462 19.43 -44.31 34.58
C GLU A 462 18.14 -44.01 33.81
N ASN A 463 18.27 -43.58 32.55
CA ASN A 463 17.58 -44.27 31.47
C ASN A 463 18.25 -44.02 30.11
N ALA A 464 18.12 -45.00 29.21
CA ALA A 464 18.81 -45.01 27.92
C ALA A 464 17.84 -45.05 26.75
N THR A 465 18.23 -44.43 25.64
CA THR A 465 17.81 -44.90 24.31
C THR A 465 18.91 -44.57 23.28
N GLU A 466 19.38 -45.60 22.58
CA GLU A 466 20.05 -45.48 21.28
C GLU A 466 19.00 -45.06 20.22
N THR A 467 19.18 -44.88 18.91
CA THR A 467 20.19 -45.19 17.87
C THR A 467 19.94 -44.11 16.76
N VAL A 468 20.68 -43.87 15.67
CA VAL A 468 21.76 -44.58 14.93
C VAL A 468 22.79 -43.53 14.45
N SER A 469 24.04 -43.95 14.26
CA SER A 469 25.11 -43.18 13.59
C SER A 469 25.41 -43.77 12.21
N GLU A 470 25.75 -42.96 11.20
CA GLU A 470 26.63 -43.38 10.09
C GLU A 470 27.40 -42.19 9.48
N PRO A 471 28.56 -42.40 8.81
CA PRO A 471 29.58 -41.36 8.64
C PRO A 471 30.01 -41.07 7.19
N VAL A 472 30.85 -40.04 7.01
CA VAL A 472 31.79 -39.98 5.88
C VAL A 472 33.17 -39.58 6.42
N ALA A 473 34.20 -40.37 6.11
CA ALA A 473 35.59 -40.07 6.45
C ALA A 473 36.37 -39.66 5.19
N GLY A 474 37.24 -38.66 5.31
CA GLY A 474 38.19 -38.24 4.27
C GLY A 474 39.54 -37.95 4.92
N ARG A 475 40.54 -38.80 4.66
CA ARG A 475 41.84 -38.80 5.37
C ARG A 475 42.91 -38.10 4.52
N ALA A 476 43.70 -37.24 5.17
CA ALA A 476 44.88 -36.62 4.55
C ALA A 476 46.07 -37.59 4.45
N PRO A 477 47.04 -37.31 3.56
CA PRO A 477 48.45 -37.60 3.79
C PRO A 477 49.18 -36.37 4.35
N ALA A 478 50.26 -36.61 5.09
CA ALA A 478 51.27 -35.62 5.44
C ALA A 478 52.60 -36.01 4.77
N GLU A 479 53.53 -35.06 4.67
CA GLU A 479 54.93 -35.32 4.31
C GLU A 479 55.84 -34.48 5.23
N GLU A 480 57.11 -34.88 5.35
CA GLU A 480 57.89 -34.68 6.58
C GLU A 480 58.76 -33.40 6.60
N ALA A 481 59.31 -33.11 7.79
CA ALA A 481 60.30 -32.06 8.02
C ALA A 481 61.71 -32.46 7.49
N PRO A 482 62.70 -31.57 7.65
CA PRO A 482 63.69 -31.92 8.68
C PRO A 482 63.99 -30.79 9.68
N GLU A 483 64.69 -31.18 10.74
CA GLU A 483 64.93 -30.39 11.96
C GLU A 483 66.13 -29.43 11.84
N THR A 484 66.20 -28.45 12.73
CA THR A 484 67.48 -28.06 13.35
C THR A 484 67.25 -27.51 14.77
N SER A 485 68.18 -27.76 15.69
CA SER A 485 68.02 -27.56 17.13
C SER A 485 68.82 -26.38 17.69
N SER A 486 68.26 -25.67 18.67
CA SER A 486 69.02 -25.04 19.77
C SER A 486 68.12 -24.56 20.91
N ASP A 487 68.66 -24.62 22.14
CA ASP A 487 68.10 -24.19 23.43
C ASP A 487 69.30 -24.05 24.40
N PRO A 488 69.29 -23.25 25.51
CA PRO A 488 68.38 -22.18 25.93
C PRO A 488 69.07 -20.81 26.19
N ALA A 489 68.24 -19.79 26.53
CA ALA A 489 68.56 -18.64 27.41
C ALA A 489 69.55 -17.54 26.92
N PRO A 490 69.60 -16.35 27.58
CA PRO A 490 68.74 -15.82 28.64
C PRO A 490 67.83 -14.65 28.18
N ALA A 491 67.08 -14.05 29.12
CA ALA A 491 66.26 -12.88 28.85
C ALA A 491 67.08 -11.58 28.77
N GLU A 492 66.90 -10.80 27.70
CA GLU A 492 67.18 -9.37 27.67
C GLU A 492 65.88 -8.57 27.50
N SER A 493 65.82 -7.42 28.18
CA SER A 493 64.66 -6.53 28.17
C SER A 493 64.58 -5.78 26.84
N ALA A 494 63.79 -6.29 25.90
CA ALA A 494 63.43 -5.57 24.68
C ALA A 494 62.66 -4.29 25.06
N ASP A 495 63.33 -3.14 24.95
CA ASP A 495 62.75 -1.82 25.23
C ASP A 495 61.55 -1.55 24.31
N ALA A 496 60.56 -0.82 24.83
CA ALA A 496 59.30 -0.61 24.15
C ALA A 496 59.47 0.39 22.99
N ALA A 497 59.76 -0.14 21.80
CA ALA A 497 59.80 0.62 20.56
C ALA A 497 58.57 1.54 20.45
N PRO A 498 58.76 2.87 20.30
CA PRO A 498 57.66 3.81 20.34
C PRO A 498 56.72 3.55 19.16
N ALA A 499 55.46 3.22 19.46
CA ALA A 499 54.46 2.93 18.45
C ALA A 499 54.33 4.13 17.48
N GLU A 500 54.61 3.88 16.20
CA GLU A 500 54.58 4.94 15.18
C GLU A 500 53.18 5.58 15.11
N PRO A 501 53.09 6.92 14.91
CA PRO A 501 51.83 7.64 15.00
C PRO A 501 50.93 7.37 13.78
N VAL A 502 50.03 6.39 13.93
CA VAL A 502 49.05 6.01 12.92
C VAL A 502 48.08 7.16 12.67
N GLU A 503 48.01 7.61 11.40
CA GLU A 503 47.01 8.59 10.96
C GLU A 503 45.61 7.98 11.07
N THR A 504 44.82 8.48 12.03
CA THR A 504 43.53 7.92 12.38
C THR A 504 42.42 8.94 12.11
N GLU A 505 41.34 8.53 11.43
CA GLU A 505 40.19 9.40 11.23
C GLU A 505 39.34 9.47 12.50
N ILE A 506 39.33 10.63 13.17
CA ILE A 506 38.56 10.87 14.39
C ILE A 506 37.33 11.70 14.06
N TRP A 507 36.17 11.17 14.42
CA TRP A 507 34.87 11.78 14.24
C TRP A 507 34.45 12.56 15.49
N ARG A 508 34.03 13.82 15.30
CA ARG A 508 33.69 14.77 16.37
C ARG A 508 32.30 15.36 16.11
N PRO A 509 31.44 15.55 17.13
CA PRO A 509 30.19 16.29 16.96
C PRO A 509 30.48 17.72 16.49
N SER A 510 29.84 18.17 15.41
CA SER A 510 29.98 19.55 14.96
C SER A 510 29.40 20.49 16.03
N ARG A 511 30.25 21.28 16.71
CA ARG A 511 29.81 22.35 17.62
C ARG A 511 28.96 23.37 16.85
N ARG A 512 27.64 23.17 16.81
CA ARG A 512 26.70 24.16 16.28
C ARG A 512 26.83 25.42 17.13
N ARG A 513 27.19 26.53 16.50
CA ARG A 513 27.36 27.83 17.17
C ARG A 513 25.98 28.42 17.49
N HIS A 514 25.37 27.93 18.57
CA HIS A 514 24.07 28.38 19.03
C HIS A 514 24.22 29.82 19.56
N GLY A 515 23.84 30.80 18.74
CA GLY A 515 24.12 32.21 19.02
C GLY A 515 23.73 33.15 17.89
N GLY A 516 22.44 33.49 17.82
CA GLY A 516 21.86 34.70 17.23
C GLY A 516 22.25 35.05 15.78
N ASP A 517 21.33 34.82 14.84
CA ASP A 517 21.31 35.52 13.54
C ASP A 517 20.90 37.00 13.73
N THR A 518 21.79 37.74 14.36
CA THR A 518 21.74 39.20 14.41
C THR A 518 22.17 39.73 13.05
N LYS A 519 21.20 39.83 12.13
CA LYS A 519 21.33 40.41 10.78
C LYS A 519 22.38 41.52 10.76
N ARG A 520 23.55 41.23 10.17
CA ARG A 520 24.61 42.22 9.94
C ARG A 520 24.06 43.28 9.00
N LYS A 521 23.53 44.38 9.56
CA LYS A 521 23.18 45.57 8.78
C LYS A 521 24.44 45.99 8.00
N PRO A 522 24.40 46.08 6.66
CA PRO A 522 25.53 46.61 5.91
C PRO A 522 25.80 48.04 6.38
N ARG A 523 27.08 48.38 6.61
CA ARG A 523 27.48 49.76 6.83
C ARG A 523 27.16 50.54 5.56
N ARG A 524 26.18 51.45 5.62
CA ARG A 524 25.98 52.44 4.56
C ARG A 524 26.96 53.58 4.80
N ASP A 525 27.84 53.81 3.83
CA ASP A 525 28.88 54.82 3.96
C ASP A 525 28.33 56.24 4.11
N ARG A 526 29.12 57.07 4.79
CA ARG A 526 28.73 58.41 5.24
C ARG A 526 29.54 59.45 4.49
N ASN A 527 29.07 59.86 3.31
CA ASN A 527 29.37 61.17 2.69
C ASN A 527 28.57 61.40 1.39
N ARG A 528 27.67 62.40 1.39
CA ARG A 528 27.78 63.59 0.53
C ARG A 528 26.85 64.70 1.05
N THR A 529 27.27 65.94 0.83
CA THR A 529 26.71 67.19 1.40
C THR A 529 25.58 67.79 0.52
N GLU A 530 24.74 68.63 1.14
CA GLU A 530 23.96 69.75 0.56
C GLU A 530 23.10 69.54 -0.71
N ALA A 531 21.78 69.71 -0.54
CA ALA A 531 21.02 70.82 -1.17
C ALA A 531 19.60 70.94 -0.58
N GLN A 532 19.11 72.17 -0.44
CA GLN A 532 17.69 72.53 -0.29
C GLN A 532 17.37 73.51 -1.46
N PRO A 533 16.13 73.55 -2.00
CA PRO A 533 15.17 74.53 -1.48
C PRO A 533 13.65 74.23 -1.64
N GLN A 534 12.86 74.94 -0.83
CA GLN A 534 11.54 75.58 -1.06
C GLN A 534 10.56 75.14 -2.18
N ASN A 535 9.41 74.59 -1.77
CA ASN A 535 8.08 75.25 -1.67
C ASN A 535 7.39 75.95 -2.89
N GLN A 536 6.28 75.35 -3.37
CA GLN A 536 4.99 75.92 -3.91
C GLN A 536 4.02 74.72 -4.15
N GLN A 537 2.70 74.71 -3.86
CA GLN A 537 1.54 75.52 -4.33
C GLN A 537 1.23 75.36 -5.84
N ASP A 538 -0.01 75.21 -6.34
CA ASP A 538 -1.39 74.90 -5.84
C ASP A 538 -2.26 74.52 -7.09
N GLU A 539 -3.52 74.05 -7.13
CA GLU A 539 -4.66 73.79 -6.21
C GLU A 539 -5.38 72.48 -6.68
N GLY A 540 -6.63 72.18 -6.26
CA GLY A 540 -7.48 71.16 -6.90
C GLY A 540 -8.55 70.48 -6.02
N ARG A 541 -9.75 71.08 -5.93
CA ARG A 541 -11.01 70.54 -5.31
C ARG A 541 -11.43 69.15 -5.85
N ASP A 542 -12.22 68.31 -5.14
CA ASP A 542 -13.54 68.62 -4.58
C ASP A 542 -14.00 67.80 -3.32
N ARG A 543 -15.26 68.01 -2.90
CA ARG A 543 -15.81 67.85 -1.52
C ARG A 543 -16.32 66.46 -1.07
N GLU A 544 -15.94 66.08 0.16
CA GLU A 544 -16.76 65.97 1.41
C GLU A 544 -18.30 65.79 1.41
N PRO A 545 -18.96 65.38 2.54
CA PRO A 545 -18.45 65.25 3.94
C PRO A 545 -18.82 63.96 4.72
N ARG A 546 -18.32 63.88 5.97
CA ARG A 546 -18.70 62.92 7.03
C ARG A 546 -19.90 63.40 7.88
N LYS A 547 -20.43 62.49 8.72
CA LYS A 547 -20.70 62.78 10.16
C LYS A 547 -19.93 61.73 10.99
N GLU A 548 -19.04 62.06 11.91
CA GLU A 548 -19.12 62.95 13.09
C GLU A 548 -19.78 62.24 14.30
N GLY A 549 -19.13 62.35 15.45
CA GLY A 549 -19.57 61.78 16.73
C GLY A 549 -18.73 62.31 17.89
N SER A 550 -19.31 62.33 19.09
CA SER A 550 -18.73 63.03 20.24
C SER A 550 -18.89 62.24 21.55
N LYS A 551 -17.78 62.09 22.28
CA LYS A 551 -17.74 61.81 23.73
C LYS A 551 -17.80 63.15 24.48
N PRO A 552 -18.20 63.21 25.76
CA PRO A 552 -17.17 63.29 26.81
C PRO A 552 -17.54 62.60 28.15
N GLU A 553 -16.64 62.70 29.13
CA GLU A 553 -16.75 62.13 30.50
C GLU A 553 -16.93 63.24 31.56
N GLY A 554 -17.51 62.95 32.74
CA GLY A 554 -17.73 64.01 33.75
C GLY A 554 -18.28 63.67 35.16
N LYS A 555 -17.49 62.97 35.99
CA LYS A 555 -17.37 63.15 37.47
C LYS A 555 -18.59 63.18 38.45
N HIS A 556 -18.52 62.22 39.41
CA HIS A 556 -18.63 62.37 40.88
C HIS A 556 -19.97 62.49 41.69
N ARG A 557 -20.12 61.50 42.60
CA ARG A 557 -20.34 61.59 44.08
C ARG A 557 -21.74 61.55 44.74
N HIS A 558 -21.80 60.64 45.74
CA HIS A 558 -22.54 60.63 47.03
C HIS A 558 -24.07 60.45 47.12
N GLY A 559 -24.46 59.40 47.87
CA GLY A 559 -25.43 59.53 48.98
C GLY A 559 -26.69 58.66 48.90
N GLY A 560 -27.11 58.06 50.04
CA GLY A 560 -28.49 57.56 50.22
C GLY A 560 -28.68 56.04 50.40
N LYS A 561 -28.77 55.61 51.66
CA LYS A 561 -29.55 54.44 52.17
C LYS A 561 -30.71 55.03 53.02
N PRO A 562 -31.79 54.30 53.45
CA PRO A 562 -31.79 52.88 53.88
C PRO A 562 -33.11 52.05 53.70
N HIS A 563 -33.05 50.77 54.14
CA HIS A 563 -34.17 49.91 54.61
C HIS A 563 -35.28 49.51 53.61
N ARG A 564 -36.07 48.44 53.77
CA ARG A 564 -36.10 47.18 54.59
C ARG A 564 -36.89 46.14 53.72
N ARG A 565 -36.98 44.82 53.94
CA ARG A 565 -37.04 44.01 55.16
C ARG A 565 -36.72 42.51 54.88
N ASP A 566 -36.61 41.75 55.96
CA ASP A 566 -36.40 40.30 56.17
C ASP A 566 -37.25 39.34 55.27
N ALA A 567 -37.01 38.01 55.17
CA ALA A 567 -36.39 37.12 56.16
C ALA A 567 -35.79 35.78 55.67
N ARG A 568 -34.65 35.41 56.30
CA ARG A 568 -34.30 34.09 56.93
C ARG A 568 -34.68 32.75 56.26
N ARG A 569 -33.65 31.91 56.03
CA ARG A 569 -33.27 30.79 56.95
C ARG A 569 -31.79 30.41 56.73
N ASP A 570 -31.14 29.79 57.70
CA ASP A 570 -29.68 29.55 57.74
C ASP A 570 -29.31 28.17 58.32
N LYS A 571 -28.21 27.58 57.82
CA LYS A 571 -27.43 26.41 58.34
C LYS A 571 -28.08 25.02 58.51
N PRO A 572 -27.26 23.95 58.68
CA PRO A 572 -25.80 23.85 58.55
C PRO A 572 -25.31 22.80 57.50
N ARG A 573 -23.99 22.73 57.28
CA ARG A 573 -23.29 21.56 56.73
C ARG A 573 -22.71 20.72 57.88
N GLU A 574 -22.73 19.41 57.75
CA GLU A 574 -21.82 18.51 58.45
C GLU A 574 -21.15 17.56 57.44
N HIS A 575 -19.87 17.25 57.64
CA HIS A 575 -19.14 16.25 56.86
C HIS A 575 -18.94 15.01 57.73
N VAL A 576 -19.58 13.91 57.37
CA VAL A 576 -19.37 12.60 58.01
C VAL A 576 -18.45 11.74 57.13
N SER A 577 -17.50 11.07 57.77
CA SER A 577 -16.50 10.21 57.15
C SER A 577 -16.97 8.74 57.07
N GLY A 578 -16.47 7.99 56.08
CA GLY A 578 -16.59 6.53 56.02
C GLY A 578 -17.07 5.97 54.68
N LYS A 579 -16.15 5.48 53.85
CA LYS A 579 -16.48 4.49 52.80
C LYS A 579 -16.43 3.09 53.42
N PRO A 580 -17.46 2.24 53.28
CA PRO A 580 -17.34 0.82 53.58
C PRO A 580 -16.44 0.12 52.55
N LYS A 581 -15.74 -0.95 52.95
CA LYS A 581 -15.03 -1.84 52.02
C LYS A 581 -16.05 -2.63 51.18
N PRO A 582 -15.75 -2.98 49.91
CA PRO A 582 -16.49 -4.02 49.21
C PRO A 582 -16.31 -5.36 49.94
N ARG A 583 -17.35 -6.19 49.91
CA ARG A 583 -17.25 -7.63 50.21
C ARG A 583 -16.92 -8.38 48.93
N ASP A 584 -16.19 -9.47 49.06
CA ASP A 584 -16.04 -10.45 48.00
C ASP A 584 -17.41 -11.00 47.56
N ARG A 585 -17.54 -11.31 46.27
CA ARG A 585 -18.71 -11.99 45.71
C ARG A 585 -18.33 -13.41 45.36
N GLU A 586 -19.14 -14.37 45.78
CA GLU A 586 -19.03 -15.76 45.36
C GLU A 586 -19.35 -15.89 43.86
N PRO A 587 -18.75 -16.86 43.12
CA PRO A 587 -18.98 -17.03 41.70
C PRO A 587 -20.41 -17.50 41.36
N ASP A 588 -20.90 -17.07 40.20
CA ASP A 588 -22.17 -17.49 39.61
C ASP A 588 -22.13 -18.98 39.19
N PRO A 589 -23.04 -19.85 39.67
CA PRO A 589 -22.98 -21.29 39.42
C PRO A 589 -23.20 -21.70 37.95
N ASP A 590 -23.89 -20.90 37.15
CA ASP A 590 -24.16 -21.20 35.73
C ASP A 590 -23.11 -20.60 34.77
N SER A 591 -21.97 -20.13 35.30
CA SER A 591 -20.85 -19.65 34.50
C SER A 591 -20.14 -20.78 33.75
N PRO A 592 -19.89 -20.68 32.43
CA PRO A 592 -19.24 -21.74 31.64
C PRO A 592 -17.77 -22.00 32.04
N PHE A 593 -17.18 -21.15 32.91
CA PHE A 593 -15.85 -21.37 33.48
C PHE A 593 -15.84 -22.25 34.73
N ALA A 594 -16.99 -22.52 35.36
CA ALA A 594 -17.06 -23.34 36.58
C ALA A 594 -16.58 -24.79 36.34
N ALA A 595 -16.86 -25.35 35.16
CA ALA A 595 -16.43 -26.71 34.79
C ALA A 595 -14.90 -26.90 34.82
N LEU A 596 -14.13 -25.85 34.52
CA LEU A 596 -12.66 -25.88 34.56
C LEU A 596 -12.09 -25.87 35.98
N ALA A 597 -12.80 -25.31 36.97
CA ALA A 597 -12.39 -25.38 38.37
C ALA A 597 -12.49 -26.82 38.90
N VAL A 598 -13.62 -27.49 38.66
CA VAL A 598 -13.87 -28.88 39.09
C VAL A 598 -12.87 -29.86 38.49
N LEU A 599 -12.50 -29.69 37.22
CA LEU A 599 -11.45 -30.48 36.56
C LEU A 599 -10.05 -30.24 37.17
N LYS A 600 -9.76 -29.02 37.63
CA LYS A 600 -8.47 -28.64 38.20
C LYS A 600 -8.26 -29.15 39.63
N GLU A 601 -9.33 -29.36 40.38
CA GLU A 601 -9.26 -29.99 41.71
C GLU A 601 -9.16 -31.52 41.64
N ARG A 602 -9.84 -32.15 40.66
CA ARG A 602 -9.73 -33.62 40.45
C ARG A 602 -8.31 -34.08 40.14
N ASN A 603 -7.56 -33.34 39.32
CA ASN A 603 -6.14 -33.60 39.03
C ASN A 603 -5.18 -33.23 40.18
N ARG A 604 -5.70 -33.01 41.40
CA ARG A 604 -4.90 -32.68 42.59
C ARG A 604 -5.08 -33.66 43.75
N THR A 605 -5.88 -34.71 43.54
CA THR A 605 -6.19 -35.78 44.51
C THR A 605 -6.17 -37.17 43.84
N SER A 606 -5.22 -37.38 42.93
CA SER A 606 -4.86 -38.66 42.30
C SER A 606 -3.36 -38.71 42.09
#